data_AF-A0A8B6H230-F1
#
_entry.id   AF-A0A8B6H230-F1
#
_cell.length_a   1.000
_cell.length_b   1.000
_cell.length_c   1.000
_cell.angle_alpha   90.00
_cell.angle_beta   90.00
_cell.angle_gamma   90.00
#
_symmetry.space_group_name_H-M   'P 1'
#
loop_
_entity.id
_entity.type
_entity.pdbx_description
1 polymer ?
#
loop_
_entity_poly.entity_id
_entity_poly.type
_entity_poly.pdbx_seq_one_letter_code
_entity_poly.pdbx_strand_id
1 'polypeptide(L)'
;MYNTPIAEKIKNNIYVDNLISGCESVPEALKFYSDTKDIFKEAAMNLREWISNSSSINELLPASDRTDALQVSVLGHIWNIEDDKVAVKPSKFTVCPGKTTKRRTLMELAEIFDPIGLFSPIIISGKMFVQDLWKRNLQWDDELSTEDLSKWINISTELKRVSEVFIPRCVYLHSDLNDKTCKLLCFCDASARAYSAAVYLHQTLWTII
;
A
#
# COMPACT_ATOMS: atom_id res chain seq x y z
N MET A 1 -12.35 -23.91 -21.33
CA MET A 1 -12.95 -22.91 -20.42
C MET A 1 -11.96 -21.87 -19.89
N TYR A 2 -10.63 -22.01 -20.06
CA TYR A 2 -9.65 -21.16 -19.34
C TYR A 2 -9.02 -20.00 -20.13
N ASN A 3 -9.64 -19.54 -21.22
CA ASN A 3 -9.10 -18.48 -22.08
C ASN A 3 -10.13 -17.38 -22.36
N THR A 4 -10.87 -16.98 -21.33
CA THR A 4 -11.83 -15.88 -21.40
C THR A 4 -11.17 -14.59 -20.89
N PRO A 5 -11.60 -13.40 -21.36
CA PRO A 5 -11.09 -12.12 -20.87
C PRO A 5 -11.24 -11.97 -19.34
N ILE A 6 -12.31 -12.52 -18.76
CA ILE A 6 -12.52 -12.50 -17.31
C ILE A 6 -11.51 -13.38 -16.56
N ALA A 7 -11.20 -14.58 -17.07
CA ALA A 7 -10.22 -15.46 -16.44
C ALA A 7 -8.81 -14.84 -16.46
N GLU A 8 -8.43 -14.17 -17.56
CA GLU A 8 -7.19 -13.41 -17.64
C GLU A 8 -7.18 -12.23 -16.68
N LYS A 9 -8.29 -11.47 -16.62
CA LYS A 9 -8.46 -10.36 -15.66
C LYS A 9 -8.30 -10.86 -14.22
N ILE A 10 -8.96 -11.96 -13.84
CA ILE A 10 -8.80 -12.58 -12.50
C ILE A 10 -7.35 -12.97 -12.25
N LYS A 11 -6.72 -13.70 -13.17
CA LYS A 11 -5.33 -14.17 -13.03
C LYS A 11 -4.35 -13.03 -12.78
N ASN A 12 -4.53 -11.89 -13.45
CA ASN A 12 -3.65 -10.72 -13.32
C ASN A 12 -3.94 -9.87 -12.08
N ASN A 13 -5.06 -10.10 -11.40
CA ASN A 13 -5.55 -9.25 -10.30
C ASN A 13 -5.77 -10.01 -8.98
N ILE A 14 -5.46 -11.31 -8.96
CA ILE A 14 -5.50 -12.12 -7.74
C ILE A 14 -4.14 -12.08 -7.04
N TYR A 15 -4.17 -11.84 -5.73
CA TYR A 15 -3.00 -11.88 -4.86
C TYR A 15 -3.35 -12.68 -3.61
N VAL A 16 -2.82 -13.90 -3.53
CA VAL A 16 -3.12 -14.86 -2.45
C VAL A 16 -4.64 -15.07 -2.33
N ASP A 17 -5.26 -14.48 -1.31
CA ASP A 17 -6.68 -14.56 -0.97
C ASP A 17 -7.48 -13.34 -1.44
N ASN A 18 -6.82 -12.30 -1.96
CA ASN A 18 -7.45 -11.05 -2.37
C ASN A 18 -7.59 -10.98 -3.90
N LEU A 19 -8.79 -10.65 -4.39
CA LEU A 19 -9.02 -10.28 -5.79
C LEU A 19 -9.29 -8.78 -5.86
N ILE A 20 -8.41 -8.04 -6.53
CA ILE A 20 -8.45 -6.57 -6.55
C ILE A 20 -8.47 -6.10 -7.99
N SER A 21 -9.58 -5.54 -8.46
CA SER A 21 -9.70 -5.06 -9.84
C SER A 21 -10.41 -3.72 -9.94
N GLY A 22 -10.00 -2.91 -10.92
CA GLY A 22 -10.76 -1.75 -11.37
C GLY A 22 -11.81 -2.10 -12.43
N CYS A 23 -12.86 -1.28 -12.50
CA CYS A 23 -13.88 -1.28 -13.56
C CYS A 23 -14.21 0.18 -13.92
N GLU A 24 -14.60 0.43 -15.16
CA GLU A 24 -14.86 1.77 -15.69
C GLU A 24 -16.31 2.22 -15.46
N SER A 25 -17.21 1.29 -15.17
CA SER A 25 -18.63 1.59 -14.96
C SER A 25 -19.30 0.63 -13.97
N VAL A 26 -20.42 1.08 -13.40
CA VAL A 26 -21.25 0.24 -12.50
C VAL A 26 -21.71 -1.06 -13.19
N PRO A 27 -22.22 -1.06 -14.44
CA PRO A 27 -22.60 -2.30 -15.12
C PRO A 27 -21.43 -3.27 -15.32
N GLU A 28 -20.25 -2.75 -15.67
CA GLU A 28 -19.05 -3.59 -15.82
C GLU A 28 -18.65 -4.21 -14.47
N ALA A 29 -18.69 -3.43 -13.39
CA ALA A 29 -18.35 -3.92 -12.06
C ALA A 29 -19.32 -5.02 -11.56
N LEU A 30 -20.63 -4.85 -11.80
CA LEU A 30 -21.62 -5.87 -11.44
C LEU A 30 -21.48 -7.14 -12.28
N LYS A 31 -21.16 -6.99 -13.57
CA LYS A 31 -20.82 -8.12 -14.43
C LYS A 31 -19.56 -8.84 -13.94
N PHE A 32 -18.50 -8.10 -13.61
CA PHE A 32 -17.27 -8.65 -13.06
C PHE A 32 -17.53 -9.41 -11.76
N TYR A 33 -18.32 -8.84 -10.85
CA TYR A 33 -18.76 -9.50 -9.61
C TYR A 33 -19.44 -10.84 -9.90
N SER A 34 -20.47 -10.84 -10.76
CA SER A 34 -21.24 -12.05 -11.09
C SER A 34 -20.38 -13.12 -11.74
N ASP A 35 -19.66 -12.76 -12.82
CA ASP A 35 -18.85 -13.69 -13.60
C ASP A 35 -17.75 -14.31 -12.72
N THR A 36 -17.15 -13.52 -11.82
CA THR A 36 -16.12 -14.02 -10.90
C THR A 36 -16.71 -14.94 -9.83
N LYS A 37 -17.88 -14.61 -9.26
CA LYS A 37 -18.55 -15.48 -8.29
C LYS A 37 -18.88 -16.84 -8.88
N ASP A 38 -19.35 -16.88 -10.12
CA ASP A 38 -19.67 -18.13 -10.82
C ASP A 38 -18.41 -18.98 -11.04
N ILE A 39 -17.32 -18.38 -11.52
CA ILE A 39 -16.04 -19.08 -11.74
C ILE A 39 -15.50 -19.67 -10.43
N PHE A 40 -15.48 -18.90 -9.34
CA PHE A 40 -14.95 -19.40 -8.06
C PHE A 40 -15.88 -20.44 -7.42
N LYS A 41 -17.19 -20.34 -7.65
CA LYS A 41 -18.16 -21.33 -7.20
C LYS A 41 -17.95 -22.69 -7.86
N GLU A 42 -17.58 -22.73 -9.15
CA GLU A 42 -17.18 -23.98 -9.82
C GLU A 42 -15.96 -24.63 -9.16
N ALA A 43 -15.06 -23.82 -8.59
CA ALA A 43 -13.89 -24.28 -7.82
C ALA A 43 -14.21 -24.56 -6.33
N ALA A 44 -15.49 -24.59 -5.94
CA ALA A 44 -15.95 -24.70 -4.55
C ALA A 44 -15.37 -23.62 -3.60
N MET A 45 -15.05 -22.45 -4.15
CA MET A 45 -14.59 -21.28 -3.41
C MET A 45 -15.71 -20.23 -3.33
N ASN A 46 -15.74 -19.47 -2.24
CA ASN A 46 -16.68 -18.38 -2.05
C ASN A 46 -15.95 -17.04 -1.88
N LEU A 47 -16.01 -16.19 -2.90
CA LEU A 47 -15.57 -14.80 -2.78
C LEU A 47 -16.59 -14.00 -1.96
N ARG A 48 -16.09 -13.33 -0.93
CA ARG A 48 -16.87 -12.60 0.08
C ARG A 48 -16.18 -11.29 0.42
N GLU A 49 -16.80 -10.50 1.28
CA GLU A 49 -16.28 -9.20 1.75
C GLU A 49 -16.03 -8.22 0.60
N TRP A 50 -16.92 -8.24 -0.41
CA TRP A 50 -16.87 -7.33 -1.54
C TRP A 50 -17.06 -5.89 -1.10
N ILE A 51 -16.27 -4.99 -1.68
CA ILE A 51 -16.38 -3.56 -1.44
C ILE A 51 -15.81 -2.77 -2.63
N SER A 52 -16.37 -1.58 -2.85
CA SER A 52 -15.96 -0.63 -3.86
C SER A 52 -15.91 0.78 -3.28
N ASN A 53 -15.07 1.65 -3.83
CA ASN A 53 -15.12 3.10 -3.60
C ASN A 53 -16.35 3.79 -4.22
N SER A 54 -17.21 3.05 -4.92
CA SER A 54 -18.50 3.53 -5.42
C SER A 54 -19.64 3.05 -4.51
N SER A 55 -20.32 4.00 -3.86
CA SER A 55 -21.53 3.72 -3.08
C SER A 55 -22.62 3.03 -3.91
N SER A 56 -22.81 3.45 -5.16
CA SER A 56 -23.80 2.85 -6.07
C SER A 56 -23.53 1.36 -6.35
N ILE A 57 -22.25 0.95 -6.43
CA ILE A 57 -21.90 -0.47 -6.55
C ILE A 57 -22.23 -1.19 -5.25
N ASN A 58 -21.80 -0.65 -4.11
CA ASN A 58 -22.01 -1.28 -2.81
C ASN A 58 -23.50 -1.50 -2.49
N GLU A 59 -24.36 -0.55 -2.81
CA GLU A 59 -25.82 -0.65 -2.63
C GLU A 59 -26.44 -1.81 -3.42
N LEU A 60 -25.93 -2.07 -4.63
CA LEU A 60 -26.43 -3.11 -5.54
C LEU A 60 -25.87 -4.51 -5.23
N LEU A 61 -24.76 -4.61 -4.49
CA LEU A 61 -24.20 -5.88 -4.07
C LEU A 61 -25.05 -6.55 -2.96
N PRO A 62 -25.19 -7.89 -2.93
CA PRO A 62 -25.88 -8.59 -1.86
C PRO A 62 -25.22 -8.33 -0.48
N ALA A 63 -26.05 -8.04 0.54
CA ALA A 63 -25.58 -7.80 1.91
C ALA A 63 -24.79 -8.99 2.50
N SER A 64 -25.07 -10.22 2.05
CA SER A 64 -24.36 -11.42 2.48
C SER A 64 -22.93 -11.53 1.94
N ASP A 65 -22.65 -10.84 0.83
CA ASP A 65 -21.37 -10.94 0.12
C ASP A 65 -20.52 -9.68 0.26
N ARG A 66 -21.10 -8.54 0.67
CA ARG A 66 -20.38 -7.27 0.85
C ARG A 66 -19.95 -7.02 2.30
N THR A 67 -19.00 -6.13 2.49
CA THR A 67 -18.64 -5.57 3.80
C THR A 67 -19.03 -4.10 3.88
N ASP A 68 -19.51 -3.66 5.05
CA ASP A 68 -19.86 -2.26 5.32
C ASP A 68 -18.68 -1.48 5.94
N ALA A 69 -17.47 -2.05 5.91
CA ALA A 69 -16.28 -1.42 6.46
C ALA A 69 -15.90 -0.16 5.67
N LEU A 70 -15.67 0.96 6.36
CA LEU A 70 -15.17 2.20 5.74
C LEU A 70 -13.67 2.12 5.36
N GLN A 71 -12.96 1.17 5.97
CA GLN A 71 -11.54 0.93 5.76
C GLN A 71 -11.27 -0.57 5.68
N VAL A 72 -10.50 -0.99 4.68
CA VAL A 72 -10.12 -2.40 4.49
C VAL A 72 -8.62 -2.53 4.27
N SER A 73 -8.05 -3.70 4.58
CA SER A 73 -6.64 -3.94 4.31
C SER A 73 -6.45 -4.46 2.88
N VAL A 74 -5.65 -3.75 2.07
CA VAL A 74 -5.34 -4.15 0.69
C VAL A 74 -3.82 -4.20 0.54
N LEU A 75 -3.29 -5.39 0.22
CA LEU A 75 -1.85 -5.63 0.03
C LEU A 75 -0.98 -5.08 1.18
N GLY A 76 -1.47 -5.18 2.42
CA GLY A 76 -0.77 -4.68 3.61
C GLY A 76 -1.04 -3.22 3.98
N HIS A 77 -1.60 -2.42 3.08
CA HIS A 77 -2.04 -1.04 3.34
C HIS A 77 -3.47 -1.00 3.89
N ILE A 78 -3.86 0.14 4.48
CA ILE A 78 -5.25 0.49 4.74
C ILE A 78 -5.76 1.28 3.54
N TRP A 79 -6.87 0.85 2.97
CA TRP A 79 -7.60 1.59 1.94
C TRP A 79 -8.85 2.20 2.56
N ASN A 80 -8.94 3.52 2.54
CA ASN A 80 -10.15 4.27 2.83
C ASN A 80 -11.03 4.29 1.58
N ILE A 81 -12.22 3.72 1.72
CA ILE A 81 -13.15 3.48 0.63
C ILE A 81 -13.80 4.77 0.14
N GLU A 82 -14.16 5.66 1.06
CA GLU A 82 -14.87 6.91 0.76
C GLU A 82 -13.95 7.94 0.09
N ASP A 83 -12.74 8.13 0.65
CA ASP A 83 -11.74 9.07 0.14
C ASP A 83 -10.95 8.53 -1.05
N ASP A 84 -11.02 7.23 -1.31
CA ASP A 84 -10.16 6.49 -2.23
C ASP A 84 -8.65 6.71 -2.02
N LYS A 85 -8.22 6.65 -0.76
CA LYS A 85 -6.83 6.87 -0.33
C LYS A 85 -6.25 5.65 0.38
N VAL A 86 -4.95 5.43 0.22
CA VAL A 86 -4.19 4.41 0.94
C VAL A 86 -3.28 5.04 1.99
N ALA A 87 -3.14 4.33 3.12
CA ALA A 87 -2.24 4.65 4.21
C ALA A 87 -1.55 3.37 4.72
N VAL A 88 -0.47 3.51 5.47
CA VAL A 88 0.07 2.38 6.24
C VAL A 88 -0.71 2.20 7.54
N LYS A 89 -0.65 0.98 8.10
CA LYS A 89 -1.27 0.69 9.40
C LYS A 89 -0.59 1.51 10.51
N PRO A 90 -1.35 2.08 11.46
CA PRO A 90 -0.77 2.76 12.62
C PRO A 90 0.18 1.83 13.37
N SER A 91 1.40 2.30 13.63
CA SER A 91 2.37 1.55 14.41
C SER A 91 2.12 1.73 15.91
N LYS A 92 2.60 0.78 16.72
CA LYS A 92 2.43 0.76 18.17
C LYS A 92 3.74 1.03 18.90
N PHE A 93 4.60 1.90 18.36
CA PHE A 93 5.93 2.05 18.94
C PHE A 93 5.86 2.48 20.40
N THR A 94 6.56 1.74 21.23
CA THR A 94 6.69 1.98 22.66
C THR A 94 8.16 2.17 22.96
N VAL A 95 8.72 3.31 22.57
CA VAL A 95 10.13 3.60 22.90
C VAL A 95 10.23 3.77 24.41
N CYS A 96 10.94 2.85 25.06
CA CYS A 96 11.14 2.85 26.51
C CYS A 96 12.61 3.16 26.82
N PRO A 97 12.90 4.26 27.52
CA PRO A 97 14.24 4.51 28.03
C PRO A 97 14.76 3.36 28.89
N GLY A 98 16.02 2.96 28.70
CA GLY A 98 16.67 1.85 29.42
C GLY A 98 16.16 0.44 29.06
N LYS A 99 15.37 0.29 27.99
CA LYS A 99 14.91 -1.02 27.46
C LYS A 99 14.88 -1.09 25.94
N THR A 100 15.42 -0.08 25.27
CA THR A 100 15.45 -0.03 23.80
C THR A 100 16.78 -0.59 23.33
N THR A 101 16.70 -1.76 22.68
CA THR A 101 17.85 -2.45 22.08
C THR A 101 17.79 -2.31 20.56
N LYS A 102 18.89 -2.66 19.88
CA LYS A 102 18.91 -2.74 18.42
C LYS A 102 17.79 -3.63 17.86
N ARG A 103 17.53 -4.78 18.50
CA ARG A 103 16.43 -5.70 18.16
C ARG A 103 15.08 -5.00 18.26
N ARG A 104 14.84 -4.26 19.35
CA ARG A 104 13.60 -3.52 19.54
C ARG A 104 13.42 -2.45 18.47
N THR A 105 14.45 -1.66 18.18
CA THR A 105 14.44 -0.65 17.11
C THR A 105 14.06 -1.27 15.76
N LEU A 106 14.65 -2.40 15.41
CA LEU A 106 14.30 -3.09 14.15
C LEU A 106 12.87 -3.62 14.17
N MET A 107 12.44 -4.22 15.28
CA MET A 107 11.07 -4.73 15.45
C MET A 107 10.04 -3.60 15.30
N GLU A 108 10.26 -2.47 15.96
CA GLU A 108 9.43 -1.27 15.85
C GLU A 108 9.41 -0.79 14.39
N LEU A 109 10.57 -0.60 13.74
CA LEU A 109 10.61 -0.19 12.34
C LEU A 109 9.83 -1.15 11.41
N ALA A 110 9.90 -2.45 11.67
CA ALA A 110 9.22 -3.47 10.88
C ALA A 110 7.70 -3.49 11.08
N GLU A 111 7.16 -2.84 12.12
CA GLU A 111 5.71 -2.65 12.26
C GLU A 111 5.14 -1.75 11.14
N ILE A 112 5.95 -0.87 10.56
CA ILE A 112 5.55 -0.10 9.37
C ILE A 112 5.74 -0.98 8.14
N PHE A 113 4.66 -1.68 7.78
CA PHE A 113 4.63 -2.53 6.60
C PHE A 113 4.21 -1.74 5.35
N ASP A 114 5.16 -1.55 4.44
CA ASP A 114 4.97 -0.84 3.15
C ASP A 114 5.61 -1.66 2.01
N PRO A 115 4.94 -2.72 1.55
CA PRO A 115 5.52 -3.68 0.60
C PRO A 115 5.79 -3.10 -0.79
N ILE A 116 4.99 -2.12 -1.23
CA ILE A 116 5.14 -1.46 -2.53
C ILE A 116 6.01 -0.18 -2.46
N GLY A 117 6.38 0.25 -1.25
CA GLY A 117 7.33 1.33 -1.04
C GLY A 117 6.76 2.74 -1.20
N LEU A 118 5.44 2.93 -1.11
CA LEU A 118 4.79 4.24 -1.28
C LEU A 118 5.23 5.27 -0.22
N PHE A 119 5.58 4.80 0.98
CA PHE A 119 5.97 5.60 2.14
C PHE A 119 7.49 5.52 2.40
N SER A 120 8.24 4.90 1.47
CA SER A 120 9.70 4.78 1.55
C SER A 120 10.43 6.08 1.86
N PRO A 121 10.06 7.27 1.31
CA PRO A 121 10.73 8.52 1.62
C PRO A 121 10.68 8.90 3.10
N ILE A 122 9.66 8.45 3.84
CA ILE A 122 9.50 8.71 5.27
C ILE A 122 10.25 7.62 6.07
N ILE A 123 10.05 6.35 5.69
CA ILE A 123 10.58 5.16 6.37
C ILE A 123 12.12 5.09 6.29
N ILE A 124 12.73 5.68 5.26
CA ILE A 124 14.17 5.64 5.02
C ILE A 124 15.00 6.15 6.21
N SER A 125 14.50 7.13 6.96
CA SER A 125 15.14 7.67 8.15
C SER A 125 15.40 6.59 9.21
N GLY A 126 14.40 5.73 9.47
CA GLY A 126 14.53 4.59 10.37
C GLY A 126 15.47 3.51 9.83
N LYS A 127 15.40 3.21 8.53
CA LYS A 127 16.30 2.24 7.88
C LYS A 127 17.76 2.69 7.98
N MET A 128 18.03 3.97 7.75
CA MET A 128 19.37 4.56 7.90
C MET A 128 19.87 4.51 9.34
N PHE A 129 19.01 4.77 10.32
CA PHE A 129 19.38 4.65 11.74
C PHE A 129 19.75 3.22 12.11
N VAL A 130 18.94 2.24 11.72
CA VAL A 130 19.26 0.82 11.92
C VAL A 130 20.59 0.47 11.27
N GLN A 131 20.83 0.92 10.03
CA GLN A 131 22.10 0.73 9.33
C GLN A 131 23.30 1.32 10.11
N ASP A 132 23.15 2.48 10.73
CA ASP A 132 24.20 3.10 11.55
C ASP A 132 24.50 2.30 12.83
N LEU A 133 23.49 1.64 13.42
CA LEU A 133 23.70 0.68 14.53
C LEU A 133 24.48 -0.56 14.06
N TRP A 134 24.19 -1.06 12.85
CA TRP A 134 24.92 -2.18 12.25
C TRP A 134 26.38 -1.85 11.98
N LYS A 135 26.67 -0.69 11.38
CA LYS A 135 28.04 -0.24 11.07
C LYS A 135 28.92 -0.12 12.31
N ARG A 136 28.32 0.14 13.47
CA ARG A 136 29.02 0.21 14.78
C ARG A 136 29.11 -1.13 15.51
N ASN A 137 28.73 -2.24 14.87
CA ASN A 137 28.76 -3.60 15.42
C ASN A 137 27.98 -3.78 16.74
N LEU A 138 26.93 -2.97 16.94
CA LEU A 138 26.03 -3.13 18.09
C LEU A 138 25.31 -4.49 17.97
N GLN A 139 25.29 -5.29 19.03
CA GLN A 139 24.61 -6.57 19.05
C GLN A 139 23.09 -6.40 19.15
N TRP A 140 22.35 -7.48 18.90
CA TRP A 140 20.88 -7.46 18.89
C TRP A 140 20.28 -6.94 20.20
N ASP A 141 20.79 -7.41 21.33
CA ASP A 141 20.24 -7.15 22.65
C ASP A 141 21.02 -6.08 23.43
N ASP A 142 21.99 -5.44 22.78
CA ASP A 142 22.68 -4.28 23.37
C ASP A 142 21.72 -3.09 23.43
N GLU A 143 21.75 -2.40 24.56
CA GLU A 143 21.00 -1.17 24.77
C GLU A 143 21.56 -0.03 23.91
N LEU A 144 20.67 0.85 23.44
CA LEU A 144 21.07 2.07 22.77
C LEU A 144 21.79 3.00 23.75
N SER A 145 22.85 3.66 23.28
CA SER A 145 23.46 4.78 24.00
C SER A 145 22.44 5.91 24.23
N THR A 146 22.68 6.79 25.20
CA THR A 146 21.81 7.95 25.45
C THR A 146 21.61 8.82 24.20
N GLU A 147 22.65 8.98 23.39
CA GLU A 147 22.59 9.72 22.13
C GLU A 147 21.72 9.00 21.08
N ASP A 148 21.92 7.69 20.90
CA ASP A 148 21.15 6.89 19.95
C ASP A 148 19.69 6.76 20.35
N LEU A 149 19.41 6.62 21.64
CA LEU A 149 18.06 6.62 22.17
C LEU A 149 17.36 7.94 21.85
N SER A 150 18.04 9.06 22.05
CA SER A 150 17.48 10.39 21.74
C SER A 150 17.19 10.54 20.25
N LYS A 151 18.10 10.08 19.38
CA LYS A 151 17.89 10.03 17.92
C LYS A 151 16.71 9.14 17.54
N TRP A 152 16.61 7.95 18.14
CA TRP A 152 15.53 7.02 17.87
C TRP A 152 14.17 7.54 18.34
N ILE A 153 14.11 8.24 19.48
CA ILE A 153 12.87 8.88 19.95
C ILE A 153 12.37 9.89 18.91
N ASN A 154 13.26 10.73 18.36
CA ASN A 154 12.88 11.69 17.34
C ASN A 154 12.41 11.00 16.05
N ILE A 155 13.18 10.03 15.55
CA ILE A 155 12.82 9.27 14.34
C ILE A 155 11.50 8.53 14.53
N SER A 156 11.34 7.78 15.62
CA SER A 156 10.13 7.02 15.91
C SER A 156 8.90 7.91 16.08
N THR A 157 9.05 9.14 16.60
CA THR A 157 7.96 10.12 16.69
C THR A 157 7.45 10.52 15.32
N GLU A 158 8.35 10.86 14.38
CA GLU A 158 7.95 11.16 13.00
C GLU A 158 7.41 9.92 12.28
N LEU A 159 8.05 8.77 12.48
CA LEU A 159 7.61 7.50 11.90
C LEU A 159 6.24 7.05 12.43
N LYS A 160 5.78 7.44 13.64
CA LYS A 160 4.39 7.17 14.07
C LYS A 160 3.37 7.90 13.22
N ARG A 161 3.72 9.08 12.72
CA ARG A 161 2.83 9.95 11.95
C ARG A 161 2.70 9.53 10.49
N VAL A 162 3.47 8.53 10.05
CA VAL A 162 3.38 7.98 8.69
C VAL A 162 1.95 7.48 8.37
N SER A 163 1.21 6.96 9.36
CA SER A 163 -0.18 6.52 9.17
C SER A 163 -1.18 7.68 9.04
N GLU A 164 -0.75 8.91 9.33
CA GLU A 164 -1.52 10.14 9.08
C GLU A 164 -1.35 10.64 7.64
N VAL A 165 -0.41 10.07 6.89
CA VAL A 165 -0.17 10.39 5.48
C VAL A 165 -1.07 9.51 4.62
N PHE A 166 -1.88 10.15 3.78
CA PHE A 166 -2.78 9.49 2.85
C PHE A 166 -2.35 9.76 1.42
N ILE A 167 -2.24 8.71 0.62
CA ILE A 167 -1.87 8.78 -0.80
C ILE A 167 -3.10 8.41 -1.63
N PRO A 168 -3.51 9.20 -2.63
CA PRO A 168 -4.57 8.80 -3.55
C PRO A 168 -4.27 7.44 -4.17
N ARG A 169 -5.19 6.47 -4.07
CA ARG A 169 -5.01 5.14 -4.66
C ARG A 169 -5.01 5.23 -6.19
N CYS A 170 -5.95 6.00 -6.73
CA CYS A 170 -6.08 6.24 -8.16
C CYS A 170 -5.36 7.54 -8.54
N VAL A 171 -4.34 7.44 -9.39
CA VAL A 171 -3.51 8.58 -9.82
C VAL A 171 -3.94 9.17 -11.16
N TYR A 172 -5.01 8.66 -11.78
CA TYR A 172 -5.58 9.15 -13.04
C TYR A 172 -7.08 8.96 -13.08
N LEU A 173 -7.80 9.84 -13.79
CA LEU A 173 -9.19 9.58 -14.20
C LEU A 173 -9.15 9.11 -15.66
N HIS A 174 -9.92 8.07 -16.00
CA HIS A 174 -9.94 7.52 -17.36
C HIS A 174 -10.29 8.58 -18.42
N SER A 175 -11.08 9.59 -18.06
CA SER A 175 -11.38 10.76 -18.91
C SER A 175 -10.13 11.50 -19.37
N ASP A 176 -9.04 11.44 -18.61
CA ASP A 176 -7.80 12.17 -18.90
C ASP A 176 -6.92 11.45 -19.92
N LEU A 177 -7.20 10.17 -20.22
CA LEU A 177 -6.36 9.28 -21.04
C LEU A 177 -6.81 9.14 -22.49
N ASN A 178 -7.99 9.63 -22.85
CA ASN A 178 -8.42 9.62 -24.25
C ASN A 178 -7.39 10.40 -25.09
N ASP A 179 -6.66 9.68 -25.94
CA ASP A 179 -5.61 10.13 -26.86
C ASP A 179 -4.26 10.59 -26.27
N LYS A 180 -3.96 10.30 -24.98
CA LYS A 180 -2.67 10.73 -24.38
C LYS A 180 -1.72 9.57 -24.09
N THR A 181 -0.48 9.70 -24.56
CA THR A 181 0.59 8.76 -24.23
C THR A 181 1.06 8.99 -22.80
N CYS A 182 0.88 7.99 -21.94
CA CYS A 182 1.46 7.95 -20.61
C CYS A 182 2.81 7.24 -20.62
N LYS A 183 3.78 7.80 -19.89
CA LYS A 183 5.11 7.22 -19.70
C LYS A 183 5.36 7.01 -18.22
N LEU A 184 5.93 5.87 -17.86
CA LEU A 184 6.52 5.70 -16.54
C LEU A 184 7.96 6.20 -16.59
N LEU A 185 8.27 7.23 -15.81
CA LEU A 185 9.61 7.76 -15.65
C LEU A 185 10.20 7.23 -14.35
N CYS A 186 11.25 6.41 -14.46
CA CYS A 186 11.99 5.91 -13.31
C CYS A 186 13.26 6.74 -13.15
N PHE A 187 13.39 7.41 -12.01
CA PHE A 187 14.61 8.09 -11.60
C PHE A 187 15.25 7.27 -10.49
N CYS A 188 16.56 7.09 -10.55
CA CYS A 188 17.31 6.46 -9.48
C CYS A 188 18.45 7.37 -9.06
N ASP A 189 18.70 7.42 -7.76
CA ASP A 189 19.83 8.15 -7.19
C ASP A 189 20.43 7.33 -6.05
N ALA A 190 21.72 7.52 -5.83
CA ALA A 190 22.47 6.83 -4.79
C ALA A 190 23.39 7.81 -4.08
N SER A 191 23.28 7.82 -2.75
CA SER A 191 24.21 8.50 -1.87
C SER A 191 25.07 7.48 -1.11
N ALA A 192 26.08 7.96 -0.39
CA ALA A 192 26.86 7.13 0.52
C ALA A 192 26.01 6.47 1.64
N ARG A 193 24.78 6.94 1.87
CA ARG A 193 23.90 6.47 2.94
C ARG A 193 22.79 5.55 2.47
N ALA A 194 22.20 5.83 1.31
CA ALA A 194 21.09 5.06 0.76
C ALA A 194 20.99 5.24 -0.75
N TYR A 195 20.39 4.23 -1.40
CA TYR A 195 19.95 4.30 -2.79
C TYR A 195 18.42 4.27 -2.82
N SER A 196 17.82 4.96 -3.77
CA SER A 196 16.38 4.97 -3.97
C SER A 196 16.05 5.07 -5.46
N ALA A 197 14.86 4.60 -5.80
CA ALA A 197 14.24 4.86 -7.08
C ALA A 197 12.87 5.47 -6.84
N ALA A 198 12.49 6.43 -7.67
CA ALA A 198 11.18 7.04 -7.70
C ALA A 198 10.59 6.85 -9.09
N VAL A 199 9.37 6.33 -9.14
CA VAL A 199 8.62 6.10 -10.38
C VAL A 199 7.49 7.11 -10.46
N TYR A 200 7.44 7.86 -11.56
CA TYR A 200 6.42 8.86 -11.84
C TYR A 200 5.61 8.43 -13.05
N LEU A 201 4.30 8.63 -12.99
CA LEU A 201 3.45 8.61 -14.17
C LEU A 201 3.50 10.00 -14.82
N HIS A 202 4.05 10.09 -16.02
CA HIS A 202 4.13 11.32 -16.81
C HIS A 202 3.13 11.27 -17.96
N GLN A 203 2.28 12.29 -18.05
CA GLN A 203 1.35 12.49 -19.15
C GLN A 203 1.77 13.71 -19.97
N THR A 204 1.94 13.53 -21.27
CA THR A 204 2.18 14.66 -22.18
C THR A 204 0.84 15.32 -22.52
N LEU A 205 0.65 16.57 -22.06
CA LEU A 205 -0.45 17.41 -22.51
C LEU A 205 0.00 18.13 -23.79
N TRP A 206 -0.65 17.88 -24.92
CA TRP A 206 -0.43 18.67 -26.13
C TRP A 206 -1.02 20.07 -25.89
N THR A 207 -0.16 21.06 -25.65
CA THR A 207 -0.56 22.47 -25.69
C THR A 207 -0.42 22.93 -27.14
N ILE A 208 -1.54 23.18 -27.82
CA ILE A 208 -1.54 23.95 -29.06
C ILE A 208 -1.24 25.39 -28.64
N ILE A 209 -0.08 25.92 -29.04
CA ILE A 209 0.24 27.35 -28.97
C ILE A 209 -0.25 28.00 -30.26
#